data_AF-X1KUY1-F1
#
_entry.id   AF-X1KUY1-F1
#
_cell.length_a   1.000
_cell.length_b   1.000
_cell.length_c   1.000
_cell.angle_alpha   90.00
_cell.angle_beta   90.00
_cell.angle_gamma   90.00
#
_symmetry.space_group_name_H-M   'P 1'
#
loop_
_entity.id
_entity.type
_entity.pdbx_description
1 polymer ?
#
loop_
_entity_poly.entity_id
_entity_poly.type
_entity_poly.pdbx_seq_one_letter_code
_entity_poly.pdbx_strand_id
1 'polypeptide(L)' 'MIAPEYVATLDPFGDEAKKLVEASPPLDSMPQEIVDRAIARVKWSSREMVVESDIEAVRAEVLSFYLMCQGAADIAIF' A
#
# COMPACT_ATOMS: atom_id res chain seq x y z
N MET A 1 -32.11 -0.40 -9.53
CA MET A 1 -31.25 -1.37 -8.84
C MET A 1 -29.85 -1.15 -9.40
N ILE A 2 -28.99 -0.47 -8.65
CA ILE A 2 -27.64 -0.13 -9.07
C ILE A 2 -26.78 -1.37 -8.81
N ALA A 3 -26.00 -1.78 -9.82
CA ALA A 3 -25.18 -2.98 -9.84
C ALA A 3 -24.14 -2.97 -8.70
N PRO A 4 -23.74 -4.14 -8.17
CA PRO A 4 -22.76 -4.22 -7.08
C PRO A 4 -21.50 -3.50 -7.53
N GLU A 5 -21.10 -2.52 -6.73
CA GLU A 5 -19.90 -1.72 -6.90
C GLU A 5 -18.74 -2.66 -7.22
N TYR A 6 -18.13 -2.48 -8.39
CA TYR A 6 -16.90 -3.20 -8.75
C TYR A 6 -15.85 -2.72 -7.75
N VAL A 7 -15.71 -3.43 -6.63
CA VAL A 7 -14.65 -3.19 -5.66
C VAL A 7 -13.37 -3.55 -6.39
N ALA A 8 -12.68 -2.53 -6.91
CA ALA A 8 -11.39 -2.70 -7.55
C ALA A 8 -10.45 -3.26 -6.48
N THR A 9 -10.27 -4.58 -6.49
CA THR A 9 -9.38 -5.24 -5.55
C THR A 9 -7.97 -4.88 -5.99
N LEU A 10 -7.29 -4.07 -5.17
CA LEU A 10 -5.89 -3.73 -5.41
C LEU A 10 -5.06 -5.01 -5.27
N ASP A 11 -4.41 -5.44 -6.34
CA ASP A 11 -3.38 -6.49 -6.27
C ASP A 11 -2.01 -5.83 -6.08
N PRO A 12 -1.49 -5.74 -4.84
CA PRO A 12 -0.19 -5.14 -4.60
C PRO A 12 0.97 -5.99 -5.16
N PHE A 13 0.73 -7.22 -5.64
CA PHE A 13 1.77 -8.07 -6.23
C PHE A 13 1.71 -8.11 -7.77
N GLY A 14 0.76 -7.40 -8.37
CA GLY A 14 0.62 -7.24 -9.82
C GLY A 14 1.75 -6.41 -10.44
N ASP A 15 1.84 -6.44 -11.77
CA ASP A 15 2.93 -5.76 -12.49
C ASP A 15 2.84 -4.23 -12.40
N GLU A 16 1.63 -3.68 -12.32
CA GLU A 16 1.39 -2.26 -12.08
C GLU A 16 1.94 -1.80 -10.72
N ALA A 17 1.75 -2.61 -9.68
CA ALA A 17 2.26 -2.31 -8.34
C ALA A 17 3.79 -2.34 -8.31
N LYS A 18 4.42 -3.32 -8.96
CA LYS A 18 5.89 -3.40 -9.08
C LYS A 18 6.46 -2.16 -9.77
N LYS A 19 5.87 -1.71 -10.88
CA LYS A 19 6.31 -0.50 -11.59
C LYS A 19 6.22 0.76 -10.70
N LEU A 20 5.18 0.87 -9.87
CA LEU A 20 5.04 1.98 -8.93
C LEU A 20 6.13 1.97 -7.86
N VAL A 21 6.48 0.80 -7.36
CA VAL A 21 7.55 0.62 -6.35
C VAL A 21 8.93 0.88 -6.96
N GLU A 22 9.20 0.40 -8.17
CA GLU A 22 10.47 0.66 -8.89
C GLU A 22 10.71 2.16 -9.13
N ALA A 23 9.64 2.93 -9.37
CA ALA A 23 9.69 4.37 -9.55
C ALA A 23 9.65 5.16 -8.23
N SER A 24 9.59 4.47 -7.09
CA SER A 24 9.46 5.12 -5.78
C SER A 24 10.81 5.66 -5.28
N PRO A 25 10.82 6.73 -4.46
CA PRO A 25 12.04 7.16 -3.79
C PRO A 25 12.63 6.06 -2.89
N PRO A 26 13.88 6.20 -2.43
CA PRO A 26 14.40 5.35 -1.37
C PRO A 26 13.60 5.49 -0.06
N LEU A 27 13.66 4.47 0.79
CA LEU A 27 12.91 4.36 2.06
C LEU A 27 13.00 5.60 2.95
N ASP A 28 14.22 6.11 3.14
CA ASP A 28 14.54 7.28 3.97
C ASP A 28 13.97 8.60 3.42
N SER A 29 13.55 8.57 2.16
CA SER A 29 13.01 9.69 1.40
C SER A 29 11.51 9.54 1.17
N MET A 30 10.85 8.57 1.82
CA MET A 30 9.40 8.44 1.72
C MET A 30 8.67 9.64 2.33
N PRO A 31 7.59 10.12 1.69
CA PRO A 31 6.72 11.12 2.30
C PRO A 31 6.15 10.58 3.62
N GLN A 32 6.12 11.45 4.64
CA GLN A 32 5.63 11.08 5.98
C GLN A 32 4.22 10.49 5.95
N GLU A 33 3.35 10.97 5.05
CA GLU A 33 2.00 10.42 4.88
C GLU A 33 2.01 8.92 4.54
N ILE A 34 2.94 8.47 3.70
CA ILE A 34 3.08 7.06 3.31
C ILE A 34 3.56 6.23 4.50
N VAL A 35 4.48 6.78 5.29
CA VAL A 35 4.97 6.17 6.53
C VAL A 35 3.83 5.99 7.53
N ASP A 36 3.03 7.03 7.75
CA ASP A 36 1.90 7.01 8.68
C ASP A 36 0.84 5.97 8.24
N ARG A 37 0.55 5.89 6.93
CA ARG A 37 -0.32 4.85 6.36
C ARG A 37 0.25 3.45 6.57
N ALA A 38 1.56 3.25 6.39
CA ALA A 38 2.21 1.95 6.62
C ALA A 38 2.10 1.53 8.10
N ILE A 39 2.28 2.46 9.04
CA ILE A 39 2.09 2.21 10.47
C ILE A 39 0.63 1.87 10.80
N ALA A 40 -0.32 2.60 10.21
CA ALA A 40 -1.75 2.33 10.39
C ALA A 40 -2.13 0.92 9.90
N ARG A 41 -1.54 0.46 8.79
CA ARG A 41 -1.72 -0.90 8.25
C ARG A 41 -1.33 -2.00 9.22
N VAL A 42 -0.25 -1.83 9.99
CA VAL A 42 0.18 -2.80 11.01
C VAL A 42 -0.91 -3.00 12.09
N LYS A 43 -1.69 -1.95 12.36
CA LYS A 43 -2.77 -1.95 13.35
C LYS A 43 -4.13 -2.35 12.77
N TRP A 44 -4.20 -2.64 11.48
CA TRP A 44 -5.45 -2.90 10.79
C TRP A 44 -5.99 -4.29 11.10
N SER A 45 -7.27 -4.38 11.45
CA SER A 45 -7.98 -5.61 11.81
C SER A 45 -9.06 -6.07 10.82
N SER A 46 -9.36 -5.32 9.74
CA SER A 46 -10.38 -5.73 8.76
C SER A 46 -9.79 -6.57 7.63
N ARG A 47 -10.63 -7.43 7.05
CA ARG A 47 -10.24 -8.40 6.01
C ARG A 47 -10.06 -7.80 4.61
N GLU A 48 -10.69 -6.67 4.31
CA GLU A 48 -10.71 -6.09 2.97
C GLU A 48 -10.05 -4.71 2.98
N MET A 49 -9.12 -4.51 2.05
CA MET A 49 -8.49 -3.23 1.78
C MET A 49 -9.31 -2.51 0.72
N VAL A 50 -10.17 -1.60 1.15
CA VAL A 50 -10.97 -0.76 0.26
C VAL A 50 -10.18 0.53 0.02
N VAL A 51 -9.81 0.76 -1.23
CA VAL A 51 -9.10 1.97 -1.65
C VAL A 51 -10.02 2.75 -2.57
N GLU A 52 -10.07 4.07 -2.41
CA GLU A 52 -10.75 4.94 -3.36
C GLU A 52 -10.12 4.76 -4.75
N SER A 53 -10.93 4.79 -5.82
CA SER A 53 -10.44 4.57 -7.20
C SER A 53 -9.60 5.74 -7.75
N ASP A 54 -9.02 6.56 -6.88
CA ASP A 54 -8.13 7.67 -7.21
C ASP A 54 -6.68 7.16 -7.36
N ILE A 55 -5.96 7.70 -8.35
CA ILE A 55 -4.61 7.20 -8.68
C ILE A 55 -3.58 7.51 -7.60
N GLU A 56 -3.71 8.65 -6.92
CA GLU A 56 -2.83 9.01 -5.81
C GLU A 56 -3.15 8.18 -4.58
N ALA A 57 -4.44 7.90 -4.32
CA ALA A 57 -4.85 6.94 -3.30
C ALA A 57 -4.28 5.55 -3.57
N VAL A 58 -4.46 5.01 -4.78
CA VAL A 58 -3.90 3.72 -5.21
C VAL A 58 -2.38 3.68 -5.02
N ARG A 59 -1.68 4.72 -5.45
CA ARG A 59 -0.23 4.82 -5.29
C ARG A 59 0.18 4.83 -3.82
N ALA A 60 -0.48 5.64 -3.00
CA ALA A 60 -0.18 5.74 -1.58
C ALA A 60 -0.40 4.39 -0.87
N GLU A 61 -1.42 3.64 -1.28
CA GLU A 61 -1.75 2.33 -0.72
C GLU A 61 -0.75 1.26 -1.14
N VAL A 62 -0.29 1.24 -2.40
CA VAL A 62 0.78 0.33 -2.85
C VAL A 62 2.08 0.64 -2.08
N LEU A 63 2.51 1.90 -2.04
CA LEU A 63 3.78 2.26 -1.41
C LEU A 63 3.78 1.96 0.09
N SER A 64 2.69 2.30 0.79
CA SER A 64 2.59 2.02 2.23
C SER A 64 2.47 0.54 2.56
N PHE A 65 1.91 -0.29 1.66
CA PHE A 65 1.93 -1.74 1.79
C PHE A 65 3.36 -2.30 1.72
N TYR A 66 4.11 -1.94 0.68
CA TYR A 66 5.48 -2.42 0.51
C TYR A 66 6.41 -1.92 1.62
N LEU A 67 6.23 -0.68 2.06
CA LEU A 67 6.93 -0.10 3.19
C LEU A 67 6.69 -0.89 4.49
N MET A 68 5.44 -1.29 4.76
CA MET A 68 5.11 -2.12 5.90
C MET A 68 5.78 -3.49 5.81
N CYS A 69 5.76 -4.14 4.63
CA CYS A 69 6.45 -5.42 4.43
C CYS A 69 7.95 -5.32 4.68
N GLN A 70 8.60 -4.25 4.19
CA GLN A 70 10.02 -4.00 4.41
C GLN A 70 10.34 -3.81 5.89
N GLY A 71 9.59 -2.95 6.58
CA GLY A 71 9.79 -2.71 8.02
C GLY A 71 9.58 -3.95 8.88
N ALA A 72 8.62 -4.82 8.53
CA ALA A 72 8.42 -6.10 9.21
C ALA A 72 9.57 -7.08 8.96
N ALA A 73 10.13 -7.10 7.75
CA ALA A 73 11.26 -7.96 7.40
C ALA A 73 12.57 -7.51 8.07
N ASP A 74 12.81 -6.20 8.19
CA ASP A 74 14.03 -5.66 8.81
C ASP A 74 14.18 -6.09 10.27
N ILE A 75 13.09 -6.22 11.03
CA ILE A 75 13.11 -6.68 12.43
C ILE A 75 13.39 -8.19 12.51
N ALA A 76 12.93 -8.98 11.53
CA ALA A 76 13.09 -10.44 11.55
C ALA A 76 14.53 -10.91 11.27
N ILE A 77 15.42 -10.02 10.84
CA ILE A 77 16.82 -10.30 10.52
C ILE A 77 17.77 -9.94 11.69
N PHE A 78 17.28 -9.29 12.75
CA PHE A 78 17.99 -9.08 14.02
C PHE A 78 17.62 -10.11 15.07
#